data_AF-A0A9D1JUJ7-F1
#
_entry.id   AF-A0A9D1JUJ7-F1
#
_cell.length_a   1.000
_cell.length_b   1.000
_cell.length_c   1.000
_cell.angle_alpha   90.00
_cell.angle_beta   90.00
_cell.angle_gamma   90.00
#
_symmetry.space_group_name_H-M   'P 1'
#
loop_
_entity.id
_entity.type
_entity.pdbx_description
1 polymer ?
#
loop_
_entity_poly.entity_id
_entity_poly.type
_entity_poly.pdbx_seq_one_letter_code
_entity_poly.pdbx_strand_id
1 'polypeptide(L)'
;MEAVPMKARPPYPLLTLSHRTEEQFYQMPRWLMARTDLSLDAKLVYMLLYDRFRLSQKNGWANERDEVYLVYPRQELAELLGVSKRRVIAAVQELCRQQLVWEYRESIGVPSHLYLAAVDIPVETL
;
A
#
# COMPACT_ATOMS: atom_id res chain seq x y z
N MET A 1 -2.03 -5.43 -36.16
CA MET A 1 -1.91 -4.00 -35.84
C MET A 1 -0.49 -3.59 -36.16
N GLU A 2 -0.28 -2.84 -37.24
CA GLU A 2 1.05 -2.28 -37.55
C GLU A 2 1.32 -1.05 -36.67
N ALA A 3 2.58 -0.87 -36.25
CA ALA A 3 2.97 0.28 -35.46
C ALA A 3 2.89 1.57 -36.30
N VAL A 4 2.28 2.62 -35.74
CA VAL A 4 2.23 3.93 -36.38
C VAL A 4 3.66 4.49 -36.49
N PRO A 5 4.12 4.95 -37.66
CA PRO A 5 5.45 5.54 -37.80
C PRO A 5 5.59 6.77 -36.90
N MET A 6 6.56 6.74 -35.99
CA MET A 6 6.81 7.81 -35.02
C MET A 6 7.36 9.06 -35.73
N LYS A 7 6.57 10.15 -35.75
CA LYS A 7 6.96 11.42 -36.38
C LYS A 7 7.98 12.23 -35.56
N ALA A 8 8.05 12.02 -34.25
CA ALA A 8 9.00 12.65 -33.36
C ALA A 8 9.26 11.76 -32.13
N ARG A 9 10.51 11.71 -31.66
CA ARG A 9 10.92 10.95 -30.48
C ARG A 9 11.23 11.92 -29.33
N PRO A 10 10.78 11.65 -28.09
CA PRO A 10 11.12 12.49 -26.94
C PRO A 10 12.63 12.47 -26.63
N PRO A 11 13.16 13.50 -25.93
CA PRO A 11 14.59 13.61 -25.60
C PRO A 11 15.03 12.73 -24.41
N TYR A 12 14.20 11.78 -23.97
CA TYR A 12 14.46 10.87 -22.87
C TYR A 12 14.30 9.40 -23.31
N PRO A 13 15.00 8.45 -22.67
CA PRO A 13 14.88 7.03 -22.99
C PRO A 13 13.46 6.52 -22.69
N LEU A 14 12.99 5.59 -23.51
CA LEU A 14 11.74 4.86 -23.30
C LEU A 14 12.07 3.43 -22.90
N LEU A 15 11.21 2.81 -22.09
CA LEU A 15 11.32 1.38 -21.80
C LEU A 15 11.25 0.60 -23.10
N THR A 16 12.23 -0.28 -23.30
CA THR A 16 12.32 -1.15 -24.47
C THR A 16 11.98 -2.58 -24.08
N LEU A 17 11.77 -3.44 -25.06
CA LEU A 17 11.56 -4.89 -24.83
C LEU A 17 12.76 -5.55 -24.12
N SER A 18 13.95 -4.95 -24.21
CA SER A 18 15.16 -5.44 -23.54
C SER A 18 15.35 -4.91 -22.12
N HIS A 19 14.44 -4.07 -21.63
CA HIS A 19 14.56 -3.49 -20.30
C HIS A 19 14.38 -4.60 -19.25
N ARG A 20 15.42 -4.84 -18.46
CA ARG A 20 15.37 -5.81 -17.35
C ARG A 20 14.86 -5.10 -16.11
N THR A 21 13.79 -5.62 -15.54
CA THR A 21 13.22 -5.11 -14.30
C THR A 21 13.82 -5.86 -13.12
N GLU A 22 14.96 -5.40 -12.61
CA GLU A 22 15.54 -5.87 -11.33
C GLU A 22 14.98 -5.08 -10.13
N GLU A 23 14.07 -4.15 -10.40
CA GLU A 23 13.49 -3.24 -9.41
C GLU A 23 12.41 -3.93 -8.58
N GLN A 24 12.28 -3.49 -7.32
CA GLN A 24 11.19 -3.89 -6.45
C GLN A 24 9.99 -2.96 -6.66
N PHE A 25 8.82 -3.55 -6.86
CA PHE A 25 7.59 -2.79 -7.11
C PHE A 25 6.62 -2.94 -5.93
N TYR A 26 5.96 -1.85 -5.59
CA TYR A 26 4.79 -1.90 -4.72
C TYR A 26 3.60 -2.51 -5.46
N GLN A 27 2.86 -3.37 -4.77
CA GLN A 27 1.69 -4.04 -5.34
C GLN A 27 0.40 -3.37 -4.86
N MET A 28 -0.40 -2.86 -5.80
CA MET A 28 -1.75 -2.37 -5.52
C MET A 28 -2.78 -3.42 -5.93
N PRO A 29 -3.59 -3.94 -4.99
CA PRO A 29 -4.70 -4.82 -5.35
C PRO A 29 -5.72 -4.10 -6.25
N ARG A 30 -6.24 -4.80 -7.27
CA ARG A 30 -7.22 -4.22 -8.22
C ARG A 30 -8.48 -3.71 -7.54
N TRP A 31 -8.99 -4.46 -6.57
CA TRP A 31 -10.18 -4.06 -5.79
C TRP A 31 -9.95 -2.73 -5.07
N LEU A 32 -8.75 -2.51 -4.52
CA LEU A 32 -8.41 -1.26 -3.82
C LEU A 32 -8.42 -0.08 -4.80
N MET A 33 -7.94 -0.30 -6.02
CA MET A 33 -8.01 0.72 -7.07
C MET A 33 -9.46 1.05 -7.43
N ALA A 34 -10.34 0.05 -7.51
CA ALA A 34 -11.76 0.22 -7.84
C ALA A 34 -12.58 0.92 -6.75
N ARG A 35 -12.13 0.95 -5.49
CA ARG A 35 -12.82 1.65 -4.37
C ARG A 35 -12.93 3.15 -4.64
N THR A 36 -14.12 3.67 -4.86
CA THR A 36 -14.36 5.12 -5.06
C THR A 36 -14.56 5.88 -3.75
N ASP A 37 -14.80 5.16 -2.66
CA ASP A 37 -15.04 5.63 -1.30
C ASP A 37 -13.76 5.77 -0.47
N LEU A 38 -12.59 5.63 -1.10
CA LEU A 38 -11.27 5.81 -0.50
C LEU A 38 -10.52 6.96 -1.18
N SER A 39 -9.91 7.80 -0.36
CA SER A 39 -8.95 8.79 -0.82
C SER A 39 -7.70 8.15 -1.44
N LEU A 40 -7.03 8.87 -2.35
CA LEU A 40 -5.78 8.39 -2.95
C LEU A 40 -4.70 8.16 -1.89
N ASP A 41 -4.62 9.03 -0.87
CA ASP A 41 -3.72 8.86 0.26
C ASP A 41 -3.98 7.54 0.99
N ALA A 42 -5.25 7.20 1.26
CA ALA A 42 -5.61 5.94 1.90
C ALA A 42 -5.22 4.72 1.05
N LYS A 43 -5.44 4.78 -0.28
CA LYS A 43 -5.01 3.70 -1.19
C LYS A 43 -3.50 3.51 -1.20
N LEU A 44 -2.73 4.61 -1.27
CA LEU A 44 -1.28 4.56 -1.25
C LEU A 44 -0.73 4.07 0.09
N VAL A 45 -1.31 4.53 1.20
CA VAL A 45 -0.94 4.04 2.54
C VAL A 45 -1.24 2.55 2.67
N TYR A 46 -2.41 2.07 2.22
CA TYR A 46 -2.72 0.64 2.24
C TYR A 46 -1.70 -0.16 1.43
N MET A 47 -1.31 0.30 0.25
CA MET A 47 -0.31 -0.35 -0.60
C MET A 47 1.04 -0.52 0.14
N LEU A 48 1.48 0.51 0.87
CA LEU A 48 2.70 0.46 1.68
C LEU A 48 2.58 -0.48 2.88
N LEU A 49 1.42 -0.47 3.55
CA LEU A 49 1.13 -1.40 4.64
C LEU A 49 1.10 -2.86 4.13
N TYR A 50 0.59 -3.09 2.92
CA TYR A 50 0.56 -4.41 2.29
C TYR A 50 1.96 -4.93 1.97
N ASP A 51 2.85 -4.07 1.45
CA ASP A 51 4.25 -4.44 1.27
C ASP A 51 4.92 -4.79 2.60
N ARG A 52 4.70 -3.97 3.62
CA ARG A 52 5.18 -4.22 4.98
C ARG A 52 4.62 -5.52 5.58
N PHE A 53 3.36 -5.84 5.30
CA PHE A 53 2.72 -7.09 5.70
C PHE A 53 3.42 -8.30 5.12
N ARG A 54 3.76 -8.27 3.83
CA ARG A 54 4.50 -9.36 3.19
C ARG A 54 5.86 -9.58 3.86
N LEU A 55 6.52 -8.51 4.26
CA LEU A 55 7.79 -8.59 4.99
C LEU A 55 7.61 -9.12 6.42
N SER A 56 6.62 -8.62 7.19
CA SER A 56 6.28 -9.15 8.52
C SER A 56 5.93 -10.63 8.46
N GLN A 57 5.11 -11.04 7.49
CA GLN A 57 4.72 -12.44 7.26
C GLN A 57 5.94 -13.31 6.98
N LYS A 58 6.83 -12.88 6.08
CA LYS A 58 8.08 -13.59 5.78
C LYS A 58 8.98 -13.76 7.01
N ASN A 59 8.96 -12.77 7.90
CA ASN A 59 9.75 -12.78 9.14
C ASN A 59 9.06 -13.49 10.31
N GLY A 60 7.83 -14.00 10.13
CA GLY A 60 7.07 -14.65 11.20
C GLY A 60 6.57 -13.68 12.29
N TRP A 61 6.38 -12.41 11.96
CA TRP A 61 5.88 -11.41 12.92
C TRP A 61 4.36 -11.49 13.00
N ALA A 62 3.88 -12.39 13.86
CA ALA A 62 2.48 -12.64 14.12
C ALA A 62 2.20 -12.76 15.62
N ASN A 63 0.94 -12.54 16.02
CA ASN A 63 0.50 -12.75 17.39
C ASN A 63 0.16 -14.23 17.66
N GLU A 64 -0.35 -14.54 18.85
CA GLU A 64 -0.71 -15.91 19.28
C GLU A 64 -1.82 -16.58 18.44
N ARG A 65 -2.49 -15.83 17.56
CA ARG A 65 -3.54 -16.31 16.66
C ARG A 65 -3.07 -16.38 15.19
N ASP A 66 -1.77 -16.30 14.96
CA ASP A 66 -1.16 -16.21 13.63
C ASP A 66 -1.57 -14.97 12.81
N GLU A 67 -2.08 -13.92 13.48
CA GLU A 67 -2.43 -12.66 12.82
C GLU A 67 -1.17 -11.78 12.71
N VAL A 68 -0.79 -11.46 11.47
CA VAL A 68 0.41 -10.68 11.18
C VAL A 68 0.23 -9.22 11.60
N TYR A 69 1.15 -8.72 12.42
CA TYR A 69 1.16 -7.33 12.83
C TYR A 69 2.25 -6.52 12.11
N LEU A 70 2.00 -5.23 11.97
CA LEU A 70 2.92 -4.26 11.40
C LEU A 70 3.26 -3.21 12.43
N VAL A 71 4.55 -2.91 12.56
CA VAL A 71 5.01 -1.67 13.17
C VAL A 71 5.53 -0.79 12.04
N TYR A 72 4.78 0.27 11.73
CA TYR A 72 5.12 1.22 10.67
C TYR A 72 4.99 2.66 11.21
N PRO A 73 6.13 3.33 11.50
CA PRO A 73 6.13 4.72 11.93
C PRO A 73 5.39 5.62 10.93
N ARG A 74 4.49 6.47 11.43
CA ARG A 74 3.73 7.39 10.56
C ARG A 74 4.62 8.42 9.86
N GLN A 75 5.77 8.71 10.46
CA GLN A 75 6.78 9.60 9.90
C GLN A 75 7.43 8.98 8.66
N GLU A 76 7.78 7.69 8.70
CA GLU A 76 8.38 6.96 7.58
C GLU A 76 7.40 6.86 6.40
N LEU A 77 6.12 6.57 6.66
CA LEU A 77 5.07 6.63 5.64
C LEU A 77 4.93 8.03 5.02
N ALA A 78 5.06 9.07 5.84
CA ALA A 78 4.92 10.46 5.39
C ALA A 78 6.09 10.86 4.48
N GLU A 79 7.31 10.47 4.85
CA GLU A 79 8.52 10.68 4.06
C GLU A 79 8.45 9.93 2.72
N LEU A 80 8.05 8.66 2.74
CA LEU A 80 7.95 7.84 1.54
C LEU A 80 6.89 8.36 0.54
N LEU A 81 5.79 8.92 1.06
CA LEU A 81 4.72 9.50 0.24
C LEU A 81 4.93 10.98 -0.10
N GLY A 82 5.92 11.66 0.51
CA GLY A 82 6.14 13.10 0.34
C GLY A 82 4.98 13.96 0.85
N VAL A 83 4.27 13.51 1.90
CA VAL A 83 3.11 14.23 2.48
C VAL A 83 3.34 14.52 3.96
N SER A 84 2.47 15.35 4.56
CA SER A 84 2.56 15.61 6.00
C SER A 84 2.14 14.39 6.83
N LYS A 85 2.75 14.22 8.00
CA LYS A 85 2.34 13.18 8.97
C LYS A 85 0.85 13.24 9.31
N ARG A 86 0.24 14.44 9.32
CA ARG A 86 -1.19 14.63 9.53
C ARG A 86 -2.03 13.95 8.44
N ARG A 87 -1.61 14.01 7.18
CA ARG A 87 -2.30 13.32 6.06
C ARG A 87 -2.22 11.81 6.21
N VAL A 88 -1.05 11.27 6.56
CA VAL A 88 -0.89 9.83 6.85
C VAL A 88 -1.79 9.37 8.00
N ILE A 89 -1.86 10.14 9.09
CA ILE A 89 -2.74 9.82 10.21
C ILE A 89 -4.21 9.78 9.74
N ALA A 90 -4.64 10.79 8.98
CA ALA A 90 -6.01 10.83 8.45
C ALA A 90 -6.30 9.65 7.50
N ALA A 91 -5.35 9.29 6.63
CA ALA A 91 -5.47 8.17 5.71
C ALA A 91 -5.59 6.82 6.43
N VAL A 92 -4.80 6.58 7.48
CA VAL A 92 -4.98 5.35 8.27
C VAL A 92 -6.28 5.36 9.07
N GLN A 93 -6.69 6.50 9.64
CA GLN A 93 -7.99 6.60 10.28
C GLN A 93 -9.14 6.30 9.31
N GLU A 94 -9.01 6.73 8.05
CA GLU A 94 -9.95 6.38 6.97
C GLU A 94 -9.97 4.88 6.71
N LEU A 95 -8.81 4.23 6.56
CA LEU A 95 -8.71 2.78 6.41
C LEU A 95 -9.32 2.02 7.60
N CYS A 96 -9.14 2.52 8.83
CA CYS A 96 -9.77 1.96 10.02
C CYS A 96 -11.29 2.09 9.99
N ARG A 97 -11.83 3.25 9.59
CA ARG A 97 -13.29 3.45 9.43
C ARG A 97 -13.87 2.52 8.37
N GLN A 98 -13.11 2.25 7.31
CA GLN A 98 -13.48 1.36 6.22
C GLN A 98 -13.21 -0.12 6.53
N GLN A 99 -12.79 -0.45 7.76
CA GLN A 99 -12.51 -1.80 8.23
C GLN A 99 -11.46 -2.55 7.39
N LEU A 100 -10.53 -1.81 6.77
CA LEU A 100 -9.42 -2.36 6.00
C LEU A 100 -8.16 -2.53 6.83
N VAL A 101 -8.04 -1.77 7.92
CA VAL A 101 -6.92 -1.79 8.86
C VAL A 101 -7.49 -1.74 10.26
N TRP A 102 -6.91 -2.50 11.18
CA TRP A 102 -7.13 -2.33 12.61
C TRP A 102 -5.86 -1.80 13.27
N GLU A 103 -5.99 -0.70 14.02
CA GLU A 103 -4.90 -0.13 14.80
C GLU A 103 -5.09 -0.45 16.28
N TYR A 104 -4.16 -1.24 16.82
CA TYR A 104 -4.10 -1.58 18.23
C TYR A 104 -2.95 -0.85 18.91
N ARG A 105 -3.25 -0.25 20.07
CA ARG A 105 -2.25 0.39 20.93
C ARG A 105 -2.35 -0.19 22.33
N GLU A 106 -1.28 -0.84 22.76
CA GLU A 106 -1.21 -1.47 24.08
C GLU A 106 -1.08 -0.45 25.20
N SER A 107 -0.23 0.57 25.04
CA SER A 107 -0.03 1.63 26.02
C SER A 107 0.47 2.93 25.39
N ILE A 108 0.43 4.02 26.17
CA ILE A 108 0.96 5.32 25.74
C ILE A 108 2.49 5.23 25.61
N GLY A 109 3.04 5.68 24.48
CA GLY A 109 4.48 5.68 24.23
C GLY A 109 5.01 4.44 23.51
N VAL A 110 4.23 3.35 23.44
CA VAL A 110 4.55 2.17 22.63
C VAL A 110 4.04 2.37 21.20
N PRO A 111 4.81 2.00 20.16
CA PRO A 111 4.33 2.01 18.78
C PRO A 111 3.04 1.20 18.61
N SER A 112 2.11 1.73 17.84
CA SER A 112 0.87 1.01 17.49
C SER A 112 1.18 -0.20 16.61
N HIS A 113 0.51 -1.31 16.89
CA HIS A 113 0.43 -2.45 15.98
C HIS A 113 -0.70 -2.22 14.98
N LEU A 114 -0.41 -2.40 13.70
CA LEU A 114 -1.42 -2.37 12.63
C LEU A 114 -1.65 -3.78 12.12
N TYR A 115 -2.91 -4.11 11.82
CA TYR A 115 -3.31 -5.37 11.22
C TYR A 115 -4.10 -5.07 9.96
N LEU A 116 -3.80 -5.77 8.85
CA LEU A 116 -4.61 -5.68 7.65
C LEU A 116 -5.80 -6.63 7.78
N ALA A 117 -6.99 -6.14 7.40
CA ALA A 117 -8.18 -6.98 7.37
C ALA A 117 -8.13 -7.95 6.19
N ALA A 118 -8.65 -9.16 6.40
CA ALA A 118 -9.01 -10.05 5.30
C ALA A 118 -10.20 -9.43 4.55
N VAL A 119 -10.00 -9.07 3.28
CA VAL A 119 -11.03 -8.43 2.45
C VAL A 119 -11.68 -9.50 1.60
N ASP A 120 -12.94 -9.82 1.89
CA ASP A 120 -13.77 -10.61 1.00
C ASP A 120 -14.24 -9.72 -0.15
N ILE A 121 -13.72 -9.98 -1.35
CA ILE A 121 -14.09 -9.24 -2.56
C ILE A 121 -15.25 -10.00 -3.21
N PRO A 122 -16.46 -9.42 -3.30
CA PRO A 122 -17.53 -10.00 -4.09
C PRO A 122 -17.06 -10.07 -5.56
N VAL A 123 -17.20 -11.25 -6.17
CA VAL A 123 -16.74 -11.54 -7.55
C VAL A 123 -17.29 -10.54 -8.58
N GLU A 124 -18.43 -9.91 -8.28
CA GLU A 124 -19.12 -8.93 -9.12
C GLU A 124 -18.42 -7.57 -9.22
N THR A 125 -17.42 -7.29 -8.37
CA THR A 125 -16.72 -5.98 -8.31
C THR A 125 -15.38 -5.97 -9.09
N LEU A 126 -15.07 -7.03 -9.84
CA LEU A 126 -13.85 -7.17 -10.66
C LEU A 126 -14.17 -7.18 -12.15
#